data_AF-A0A7W3T0C3-F1
#
_entry.id   AF-A0A7W3T0C3-F1
#
_cell.length_a   1.000
_cell.length_b   1.000
_cell.length_c   1.000
_cell.angle_alpha   90.00
_cell.angle_beta   90.00
_cell.angle_gamma   90.00
#
_symmetry.space_group_name_H-M   'P 1'
#
loop_
_entity.id
_entity.type
_entity.pdbx_description
1 polymer ?
#
loop_
_entity_poly.entity_id
_entity_poly.type
_entity_poly.pdbx_seq_one_letter_code
_entity_poly.pdbx_strand_id
1 'polypeptide(L)'
;MLQRPVELTQYTSREFAMLASEFDIRLSVGRTGQCWDNALAESFFSTLKNELGDTRTWPSRAAARTEIFEWIESWYNLRRLHSRLGYRTPAEYEAALAA
;
A
#
# COMPACT_ATOMS: atom_id res chain seq x y z
N MET A 1 -0.99 -6.95 27.11
CA MET A 1 0.23 -7.38 26.42
C MET A 1 0.06 -7.08 24.94
N LEU A 2 0.85 -6.17 24.37
CA LEU A 2 0.91 -5.98 22.92
C LEU A 2 1.52 -7.26 22.33
N GLN A 3 0.83 -7.87 21.36
CA GLN A 3 1.34 -9.08 20.70
C GLN A 3 2.71 -8.80 20.07
N ARG A 4 3.56 -9.84 19.99
CA ARG A 4 4.81 -9.79 19.21
C ARG A 4 4.49 -9.28 17.80
N PRO A 5 5.35 -8.46 17.18
CA PRO A 5 5.18 -8.11 15.78
C PRO A 5 5.07 -9.43 15.01
N VAL A 6 3.94 -9.64 14.34
CA VAL A 6 3.80 -10.75 13.41
C VAL A 6 4.78 -10.45 12.29
N GLU A 7 5.94 -11.09 12.30
CA GLU A 7 6.61 -11.36 11.04
C GLU A 7 5.66 -12.25 10.27
N LEU A 8 5.01 -11.67 9.25
CA LEU A 8 4.10 -12.39 8.39
C LEU A 8 4.93 -13.48 7.72
N THR A 9 4.81 -14.71 8.22
CA THR A 9 5.54 -15.91 7.77
C THR A 9 5.48 -16.11 6.25
N GLN A 10 4.47 -15.53 5.59
CA GLN A 10 4.34 -15.46 4.15
C GLN A 10 5.47 -14.65 3.47
N TYR A 11 5.79 -13.44 3.95
CA TYR A 11 6.77 -12.55 3.31
C TYR A 11 8.22 -12.88 3.69
N THR A 12 8.43 -13.70 4.71
CA THR A 12 9.73 -14.29 5.09
C THR A 12 9.87 -15.76 4.69
N SER A 13 8.89 -16.31 3.96
CA SER A 13 8.90 -17.70 3.49
C SER A 13 10.00 -17.94 2.45
N ARG A 14 10.46 -19.19 2.38
CA ARG A 14 11.46 -19.61 1.38
C ARG A 14 10.92 -19.44 -0.03
N GLU A 15 9.65 -19.77 -0.24
CA GLU A 15 8.96 -19.68 -1.53
C GLU A 15 8.96 -18.23 -2.04
N PHE A 16 8.65 -17.27 -1.17
CA PHE A 16 8.67 -15.85 -1.53
C PHE A 16 10.08 -15.33 -1.80
N ALA A 17 11.07 -15.76 -1.00
CA ALA A 17 12.47 -15.39 -1.20
C ALA A 17 13.05 -15.93 -2.52
N MET A 18 12.71 -17.17 -2.90
CA MET A 18 13.12 -17.75 -4.18
C MET A 18 12.52 -16.97 -5.35
N LEU A 19 11.22 -16.64 -5.29
CA LEU A 19 10.56 -15.85 -6.33
C LEU A 19 11.21 -14.47 -6.46
N ALA A 20 11.48 -13.78 -5.35
CA ALA A 20 12.14 -12.48 -5.39
C ALA A 20 13.53 -12.56 -6.05
N SER A 21 14.31 -13.61 -5.73
CA SER A 21 15.61 -13.84 -6.35
C SER A 21 15.52 -14.13 -7.85
N GLU A 22 14.45 -14.79 -8.32
CA GLU A 22 14.22 -15.06 -9.75
C GLU A 22 14.04 -13.77 -10.55
N PHE A 23 13.41 -12.75 -9.95
CA PHE A 23 13.18 -11.45 -10.57
C PHE A 23 14.24 -10.39 -10.24
N ASP A 24 15.36 -10.78 -9.63
CA ASP A 24 16.42 -9.86 -9.16
C ASP A 24 15.90 -8.77 -8.19
N ILE A 25 14.89 -9.12 -7.40
CA ILE A 25 14.26 -8.22 -6.43
C ILE A 25 14.91 -8.42 -5.06
N ARG A 26 15.49 -7.34 -4.53
CA ARG A 26 15.97 -7.30 -3.15
C ARG A 26 14.81 -7.10 -2.19
N LEU A 27 14.54 -8.10 -1.34
CA LEU A 27 13.56 -7.98 -0.26
C LEU A 27 14.04 -7.00 0.82
N SER A 28 13.29 -5.93 1.05
CA SER A 28 13.51 -4.98 2.14
C SER A 28 12.78 -5.43 3.40
N VAL A 29 13.28 -6.47 4.04
CA VAL A 29 12.82 -6.84 5.39
C VAL A 29 13.63 -6.03 6.40
N GLY A 30 13.03 -4.95 6.91
CA GLY A 30 13.64 -4.09 7.91
C GLY A 30 14.01 -4.84 9.19
N ARG A 31 14.99 -4.34 9.94
CA ARG A 31 15.28 -4.87 11.29
C ARG A 31 14.04 -4.77 12.17
N THR A 32 13.78 -5.82 12.95
CA THR A 32 12.71 -5.84 13.97
C THR A 32 12.75 -4.56 14.81
N GLY A 33 11.62 -3.85 14.89
CA GLY A 33 11.49 -2.59 15.63
C GLY A 33 11.76 -1.32 14.82
N GLN A 34 12.09 -1.41 13.53
CA GLN A 34 12.12 -0.25 12.63
C GLN A 34 10.79 -0.12 11.87
N CYS A 35 10.09 1.01 12.05
CA CYS A 35 8.78 1.24 11.44
C CYS A 35 8.85 1.93 10.06
N TRP A 36 10.01 2.46 9.67
CA TRP A 36 10.15 3.28 8.46
C TRP A 36 9.71 2.57 7.18
N ASP A 37 10.03 1.29 7.06
CA ASP A 37 9.66 0.48 5.89
C ASP A 37 8.14 0.27 5.79
N ASN A 38 7.45 0.25 6.94
CA ASN A 38 5.99 0.09 6.97
C ASN A 38 5.23 1.42 6.97
N ALA A 39 5.87 2.53 7.35
CA ALA A 39 5.21 3.83 7.56
C ALA A 39 4.48 4.33 6.30
N LEU A 40 5.04 4.09 5.11
CA LEU A 40 4.41 4.44 3.84
C LEU A 40 3.13 3.63 3.60
N ALA A 41 3.21 2.30 3.79
CA ALA A 41 2.05 1.41 3.65
C ALA A 41 0.98 1.74 4.69
N GLU A 42 1.36 1.98 5.95
CA GLU A 42 0.43 2.37 7.03
C GLU A 42 -0.28 3.69 6.71
N SER A 43 0.44 4.70 6.22
CA SER A 43 -0.15 5.98 5.83
C SER A 43 -1.15 5.82 4.67
N PHE A 44 -0.83 4.96 3.69
CA PHE A 44 -1.74 4.64 2.59
C PHE A 44 -3.00 3.93 3.10
N PHE A 45 -2.84 2.87 3.89
CA PHE A 45 -3.99 2.11 4.40
C PHE A 45 -4.85 2.88 5.39
N SER A 46 -4.26 3.79 6.18
CA SER A 46 -5.01 4.71 7.03
C SER A 46 -5.87 5.64 6.19
N THR A 47 -5.30 6.21 5.13
CA THR A 47 -6.04 7.06 4.18
C THR A 47 -7.20 6.29 3.54
N LEU A 48 -6.92 5.10 2.98
CA LEU A 48 -7.91 4.25 2.33
C LEU A 48 -9.08 3.98 3.28
N LYS A 49 -8.81 3.56 4.52
CA LYS A 49 -9.86 3.21 5.50
C LYS A 49 -10.64 4.43 5.96
N ASN A 50 -10.00 5.58 6.15
CA ASN A 50 -10.70 6.81 6.54
C ASN A 50 -11.62 7.31 5.42
N GLU A 51 -11.21 7.17 4.16
CA GLU A 51 -11.99 7.64 3.00
C GLU A 51 -13.09 6.63 2.57
N LEU A 52 -12.85 5.31 2.63
CA LEU A 52 -13.79 4.26 2.20
C LEU A 52 -14.48 3.49 3.34
N GLY A 53 -13.77 3.23 4.44
CA GLY A 53 -14.11 2.22 5.44
C GLY A 53 -15.06 2.69 6.53
N ASP A 54 -14.96 3.95 6.96
CA ASP A 54 -15.73 4.45 8.11
C ASP A 54 -17.15 4.94 7.75
N THR A 55 -17.52 4.94 6.47
CA THR A 55 -18.80 5.51 6.00
C THR A 55 -19.80 4.51 5.45
N ARG A 56 -19.44 3.23 5.21
CA ARG A 56 -20.35 2.24 4.58
C ARG A 56 -20.12 0.79 5.03
N THR A 57 -21.23 0.04 5.12
CA THR A 57 -21.23 -1.43 5.17
C THR A 57 -21.27 -2.01 3.77
N TRP A 58 -20.41 -3.00 3.48
CA TRP A 58 -20.34 -3.63 2.17
C TRP A 58 -21.29 -4.85 2.07
N PRO A 59 -22.11 -4.95 1.01
CA PRO A 59 -23.03 -6.08 0.85
C PRO A 59 -22.32 -7.39 0.48
N SER A 60 -21.10 -7.33 -0.06
CA SER A 60 -20.27 -8.50 -0.34
C SER A 60 -18.79 -8.14 -0.42
N ARG A 61 -17.93 -9.16 -0.32
CA ARG A 61 -16.48 -9.02 -0.56
C ARG A 61 -16.17 -8.54 -1.98
N ALA A 62 -16.97 -8.96 -2.97
CA ALA A 62 -16.80 -8.55 -4.35
C ALA A 62 -17.09 -7.05 -4.52
N ALA A 63 -18.18 -6.55 -3.91
CA ALA A 63 -18.50 -5.13 -3.91
C ALA A 63 -17.39 -4.28 -3.26
N ALA A 64 -16.89 -4.70 -2.08
CA ALA A 64 -15.77 -4.02 -1.45
C ALA A 64 -14.52 -3.99 -2.33
N ARG A 65 -14.22 -5.09 -3.06
CA ARG A 65 -13.08 -5.15 -3.96
C ARG A 65 -13.21 -4.17 -5.13
N THR A 66 -14.40 -4.07 -5.73
CA THR A 66 -14.66 -3.12 -6.82
C THR A 66 -14.48 -1.68 -6.35
N GLU A 67 -14.99 -1.35 -5.18
CA GLU A 67 -14.92 0.02 -4.64
C GLU A 67 -13.50 0.41 -4.22
N ILE A 68 -12.73 -0.53 -3.65
CA ILE A 68 -11.29 -0.33 -3.40
C ILE A 68 -10.56 -0.09 -4.73
N PHE A 69 -10.84 -0.88 -5.76
CA PHE A 69 -10.22 -0.71 -7.08
C PHE A 69 -10.54 0.67 -7.66
N GLU A 70 -11.81 1.07 -7.67
CA GLU A 70 -12.25 2.37 -8.17
C GLU A 70 -11.61 3.52 -7.38
N TRP A 71 -11.53 3.39 -6.06
CA TRP A 71 -10.86 4.39 -5.23
C TRP A 71 -9.37 4.51 -5.54
N ILE A 72 -8.66 3.40 -5.82
CA ILE A 72 -7.24 3.45 -6.17
C ILE A 72 -7.05 4.06 -7.56
N GLU A 73 -7.70 3.48 -8.57
CA GLU A 73 -7.42 3.80 -9.98
C GLU A 73 -8.04 5.12 -10.42
N SER A 74 -9.28 5.40 -10.02
CA SER A 74 -10.01 6.59 -10.51
C SER A 74 -9.85 7.81 -9.61
N TRP A 75 -9.60 7.61 -8.32
CA TRP A 75 -9.50 8.69 -7.34
C TRP A 75 -8.07 8.93 -6.83
N TYR A 76 -7.47 7.96 -6.15
CA TYR A 76 -6.18 8.12 -5.48
C TYR A 76 -5.06 8.44 -6.48
N ASN A 77 -4.92 7.64 -7.54
CA ASN A 77 -3.84 7.81 -8.50
C ASN A 77 -4.04 9.00 -9.44
N LEU A 78 -5.28 9.27 -9.85
CA LEU A 78 -5.59 10.23 -10.94
C LEU A 78 -6.12 11.59 -10.48
N ARG A 79 -6.56 11.74 -9.22
CA ARG A 79 -7.27 12.96 -8.78
C ARG A 79 -6.81 13.49 -7.43
N ARG A 80 -6.32 12.63 -6.53
CA ARG A 80 -5.91 13.04 -5.19
C ARG A 80 -4.61 13.83 -5.26
N LEU A 81 -4.64 15.08 -4.79
CA LEU A 81 -3.44 15.91 -4.71
C LEU A 81 -2.65 15.60 -3.43
N HIS A 82 -1.34 15.47 -3.58
CA HIS A 82 -0.43 15.24 -2.45
C HIS A 82 0.51 16.43 -2.26
N SER A 83 0.49 17.04 -1.07
CA SER A 83 1.37 18.16 -0.72
C SER A 83 2.86 17.81 -0.89
N ARG A 84 3.24 16.58 -0.53
CA ARG A 84 4.61 16.06 -0.70
C ARG A 84 5.03 15.91 -2.17
N LEU A 85 4.07 15.81 -3.10
CA LEU A 85 4.34 15.72 -4.55
C LEU A 85 4.30 17.11 -5.22
N GLY A 86 4.22 18.20 -4.44
CA GLY A 86 4.06 19.55 -4.94
C GLY A 86 2.63 19.83 -5.43
N TYR A 87 1.63 19.28 -4.73
CA TYR A 87 0.22 19.36 -5.12
C TYR A 87 -0.06 18.79 -6.52
N ARG A 88 0.60 17.67 -6.82
CA ARG A 88 0.32 16.83 -7.99
C ARG A 88 -0.34 15.52 -7.57
N THR A 89 -1.02 14.88 -8.50
CA THR A 89 -1.49 13.51 -8.35
C THR A 89 -0.33 12.52 -8.45
N PRO A 90 -0.46 11.30 -7.89
CA PRO A 90 0.53 10.25 -8.08
C PRO A 90 0.83 10.00 -9.56
N ALA A 91 -0.19 9.92 -10.42
CA ALA A 91 0.01 9.69 -11.84
C ALA A 91 0.78 10.82 -12.54
N GLU A 92 0.47 12.09 -12.24
CA GLU A 92 1.22 13.23 -12.80
C GLU A 92 2.68 13.26 -12.31
N TYR A 93 2.90 12.88 -11.04
CA TYR A 93 4.24 12.83 -10.47
C TYR A 93 5.10 11.76 -11.16
N GLU A 94 4.57 10.54 -11.29
CA GLU A 94 5.27 9.43 -11.98
C GLU A 94 5.49 9.73 -13.47
N ALA A 95 4.49 10.29 -14.16
CA ALA A 95 4.63 10.69 -15.56
C ALA A 95 5.72 11.74 -15.78
N ALA A 96 5.89 12.67 -14.83
CA ALA A 96 6.95 13.67 -14.88
C ALA A 96 8.34 13.11 -14.54
N LEU A 97 8.43 12.02 -13.78
CA LEU A 97 9.70 11.33 -13.50
C LEU A 97 10.15 10.42 -14.64
N ALA A 98 9.21 9.90 -15.42
CA ALA A 98 9.48 9.02 -16.55
C ALA A 98 9.86 9.78 -17.85
N ALA A 99 9.76 11.10 -17.85
CA ALA A 99 10.08 12.00 -18.97
C ALA A 99 11.54 12.49 -18.90
#